data_AF-A0A348V0E7-F1
#
_entry.id   AF-A0A348V0E7-F1
#
_cell.length_a   1.000
_cell.length_b   1.000
_cell.length_c   1.000
_cell.angle_alpha   90.00
_cell.angle_beta   90.00
_cell.angle_gamma   90.00
#
_symmetry.space_group_name_H-M   'P 1'
#
loop_
_entity.id
_entity.type
_entity.pdbx_description
1 polymer ?
#
loop_
_entity_poly.entity_id
_entity_poly.type
_entity_poly.pdbx_seq_one_letter_code
_entity_poly.pdbx_strand_id
1 'polypeptide(L)'
;MSSDRTKEGNQESAAPGRSRLQALRAEISRLLPQAMLRDSYRVREKLAQILSSSLPRRNPAKATDLLLRLKQQLEESAEEKRARQRRKPRLSYPHELPITRHRQEIVRAIKENRVVIVCGETGCGKSTQL
;
A
#
# COMPACT_ATOMS: atom_id res chain seq x y z
N MET A 1 24.81 53.72 12.47
CA MET A 1 24.33 53.36 13.82
C MET A 1 22.82 53.21 13.75
N SER A 2 22.32 52.04 14.16
CA SER A 2 20.96 51.81 14.66
C SER A 2 19.82 51.94 13.63
N SER A 3 18.95 50.96 13.37
CA SER A 3 18.59 49.76 14.13
C SER A 3 17.97 48.75 13.17
N ASP A 4 18.56 47.58 13.09
CA ASP A 4 17.98 46.39 12.48
C ASP A 4 16.93 45.85 13.47
N ARG A 5 15.64 46.05 13.17
CA ARG A 5 14.54 45.54 14.00
C ARG A 5 13.91 44.35 13.29
N THR A 6 14.39 43.18 13.70
CA THR A 6 13.72 41.88 13.68
C THR A 6 12.20 42.00 13.83
N LYS A 7 11.46 41.56 12.80
CA LYS A 7 10.09 41.09 12.94
C LYS A 7 10.10 39.58 12.86
N GLU A 8 10.51 38.95 13.97
CA GLU A 8 10.03 37.62 14.31
C GLU A 8 8.53 37.75 14.60
N GLY A 9 7.71 37.22 13.69
CA GLY A 9 6.27 37.37 13.73
C GLY A 9 5.57 36.07 13.41
N ASN A 10 5.11 35.42 14.47
CA ASN A 10 3.91 34.58 14.50
C ASN A 10 4.06 33.09 14.10
N GLN A 11 4.78 32.33 14.94
CA GLN A 11 4.41 30.92 15.17
C GLN A 11 3.19 30.89 16.09
N GLU A 12 2.03 31.11 15.50
CA GLU A 12 0.75 31.12 16.19
C GLU A 12 0.40 29.69 16.62
N SER A 13 0.29 29.54 17.94
CA SER A 13 0.00 28.31 18.68
C SER A 13 -1.21 27.54 18.13
N ALA A 14 -0.96 26.51 17.34
CA ALA A 14 -1.99 25.53 16.99
C ALA A 14 -2.34 24.73 18.26
N ALA A 15 -3.61 24.74 18.66
CA ALA A 15 -4.11 23.94 19.79
C ALA A 15 -3.54 22.50 19.75
N PRO A 16 -3.03 21.96 20.88
CA PRO A 16 -2.24 20.71 20.89
C PRO A 16 -2.98 19.51 20.25
N GLY A 17 -4.30 19.49 20.31
CA GLY A 17 -5.12 18.47 19.64
C GLY A 17 -5.15 18.56 18.11
N ARG A 18 -5.07 19.76 17.51
CA ARG A 18 -5.06 19.92 16.03
C ARG A 18 -3.73 19.47 15.43
N SER A 19 -2.61 19.80 16.09
CA SER A 19 -1.27 19.34 15.67
C SER A 19 -1.18 17.80 15.68
N ARG A 20 -1.69 17.16 16.74
CA ARG A 20 -1.71 15.68 16.85
C ARG A 20 -2.55 14.99 15.76
N LEU A 21 -3.72 15.53 15.42
CA LEU A 21 -4.56 14.98 14.35
C LEU A 21 -3.90 15.10 12.97
N GLN A 22 -3.21 16.20 12.71
CA GLN A 22 -2.47 16.40 11.46
C GLN A 22 -1.30 15.41 11.35
N ALA A 23 -0.54 15.21 12.44
CA ALA A 23 0.53 14.22 12.50
C ALA A 23 0.02 12.79 12.22
N LEU A 24 -1.06 12.37 12.90
CA LEU A 24 -1.66 11.05 12.68
C LEU A 24 -2.18 10.87 11.26
N ARG A 25 -2.79 11.91 10.68
CA ARG A 25 -3.21 11.86 9.27
C ARG A 25 -2.02 11.62 8.34
N ALA A 26 -0.92 12.34 8.55
CA ALA A 26 0.28 12.18 7.73
C ALA A 26 0.88 10.77 7.87
N GLU A 27 0.92 10.23 9.09
CA GLU A 27 1.36 8.85 9.34
C GLU A 27 0.49 7.82 8.63
N ILE A 28 -0.84 7.94 8.74
CA ILE A 28 -1.78 7.06 8.04
C ILE A 28 -1.57 7.14 6.53
N SER A 29 -1.44 8.35 5.97
CA SER A 29 -1.17 8.53 4.54
C SER A 29 0.11 7.83 4.08
N ARG A 30 1.15 7.81 4.92
CA ARG A 30 2.42 7.09 4.65
C ARG A 30 2.26 5.56 4.74
N LEU A 31 1.38 5.07 5.60
CA LEU A 31 1.14 3.64 5.81
C LEU A 31 0.21 3.02 4.77
N LEU A 32 -0.72 3.79 4.19
CA LEU A 32 -1.66 3.32 3.16
C LEU A 32 -0.99 2.51 2.02
N PRO A 33 0.08 2.98 1.33
CA PRO A 33 0.72 2.20 0.27
C PRO A 33 1.44 0.94 0.77
N GLN A 34 1.76 0.89 2.07
CA GLN A 34 2.50 -0.22 2.69
C GLN A 34 1.58 -1.36 3.15
N ALA A 35 0.30 -1.09 3.38
CA ALA A 35 -0.70 -2.09 3.76
C ALA A 35 -1.16 -2.97 2.56
N MET A 36 -1.94 -4.00 2.85
CA MET A 36 -2.67 -4.75 1.82
C MET A 36 -3.66 -3.85 1.07
N LEU A 37 -3.89 -4.13 -0.21
CA LEU A 37 -4.72 -3.29 -1.09
C LEU A 37 -6.14 -3.09 -0.54
N ARG A 38 -6.77 -4.18 -0.07
CA ARG A 38 -8.11 -4.18 0.54
C ARG A 38 -8.19 -3.23 1.73
N ASP A 39 -7.21 -3.31 2.63
CA ASP A 39 -7.23 -2.58 3.89
C ASP A 39 -6.86 -1.10 3.66
N SER A 40 -5.90 -0.82 2.78
CA SER A 40 -5.59 0.53 2.31
C SER A 40 -6.82 1.22 1.72
N TYR A 41 -7.60 0.54 0.89
CA TYR A 41 -8.83 1.10 0.32
C TYR A 41 -9.85 1.43 1.42
N ARG A 42 -10.16 0.46 2.28
CA ARG A 42 -11.12 0.62 3.38
C ARG A 42 -10.74 1.74 4.35
N VAL A 43 -9.47 1.83 4.73
CA VAL A 43 -8.99 2.86 5.65
C VAL A 43 -9.01 4.24 4.99
N ARG A 44 -8.69 4.33 3.70
CA ARG A 44 -8.78 5.59 2.94
C ARG A 44 -10.20 6.14 2.90
N GLU A 45 -11.18 5.28 2.65
CA GLU A 45 -12.60 5.64 2.66
C GLU A 45 -13.05 6.12 4.05
N LYS A 46 -12.73 5.35 5.11
CA LYS A 46 -13.04 5.73 6.50
C LYS A 46 -12.35 7.02 6.93
N LEU A 47 -11.09 7.23 6.54
CA LEU A 47 -10.35 8.45 6.82
C LEU A 47 -11.04 9.65 6.17
N ALA A 48 -11.44 9.54 4.90
CA ALA A 48 -12.17 10.59 4.21
C ALA A 48 -13.49 10.92 4.92
N GLN A 49 -14.24 9.89 5.36
CA GLN A 49 -15.49 10.06 6.12
C GLN A 49 -15.29 10.78 7.47
N ILE A 50 -14.24 10.42 8.22
CA ILE A 50 -13.93 11.07 9.50
C ILE A 50 -13.54 12.54 9.28
N LEU A 51 -12.72 12.81 8.27
CA LEU A 51 -12.22 14.16 7.98
C LEU A 51 -13.29 15.09 7.40
N SER A 52 -14.23 14.56 6.62
CA SER A 52 -15.36 15.35 6.09
C SER A 52 -16.46 15.60 7.14
N SER A 53 -16.51 14.79 8.20
CA SER A 53 -17.46 14.98 9.31
C SER A 53 -17.09 16.16 10.22
N SER A 54 -18.04 16.63 11.03
CA SER A 54 -17.77 17.62 12.09
C SER A 54 -17.07 17.03 13.32
N LEU A 55 -16.81 15.72 13.35
CA LEU A 55 -16.21 15.02 14.51
C LEU A 55 -14.87 15.60 14.95
N PRO A 56 -13.89 15.91 14.05
CA PRO A 56 -12.61 16.46 14.47
C PRO A 56 -12.72 17.84 15.13
N ARG A 57 -13.77 18.61 14.80
CA ARG A 57 -14.05 19.92 15.41
C ARG A 57 -14.83 19.79 16.72
N ARG A 58 -15.81 18.88 16.77
CA ARG A 58 -16.70 18.68 17.93
C ARG A 58 -16.04 17.88 19.06
N ASN A 59 -15.28 16.83 18.73
CA ASN A 59 -14.60 15.98 19.71
C ASN A 59 -13.25 15.50 19.15
N PRO A 60 -12.17 16.29 19.33
CA PRO A 60 -10.86 15.96 18.80
C PRO A 60 -10.23 14.71 19.45
N ALA A 61 -10.57 14.42 20.71
CA ALA A 61 -10.08 13.23 21.41
C ALA A 61 -10.62 11.94 20.78
N LYS A 62 -11.94 11.90 20.50
CA LYS A 62 -12.56 10.75 19.82
C LYS A 62 -12.06 10.59 18.38
N ALA A 63 -11.87 11.68 17.65
CA ALA A 63 -11.28 11.62 16.33
C ALA A 63 -9.84 11.05 16.38
N THR A 64 -9.05 11.47 17.37
CA THR A 64 -7.69 10.95 17.59
C THR A 64 -7.69 9.45 17.87
N ASP A 65 -8.58 8.97 18.75
CA ASP A 65 -8.72 7.55 19.06
C ASP A 65 -9.06 6.72 17.81
N LEU A 66 -10.02 7.18 16.99
CA LEU A 66 -10.36 6.51 15.73
C LEU A 66 -9.19 6.46 14.76
N LEU A 67 -8.43 7.56 14.62
CA LEU A 67 -7.24 7.58 13.77
C LEU A 67 -6.15 6.64 14.29
N LEU A 68 -5.95 6.55 15.61
CA LEU A 68 -5.02 5.60 16.20
C LEU A 68 -5.40 4.14 15.89
N ARG A 69 -6.69 3.80 15.95
CA ARG A 69 -7.16 2.47 15.55
C ARG A 69 -6.91 2.19 14.07
N LEU A 70 -7.20 3.15 13.20
CA LEU A 70 -6.93 3.01 11.76
C LEU A 70 -5.44 2.86 11.46
N LYS A 71 -4.58 3.59 12.18
CA LYS A 71 -3.12 3.47 12.11
C LYS A 71 -2.69 2.05 12.50
N GLN A 72 -3.15 1.55 13.65
CA GLN A 72 -2.82 0.20 14.13
C GLN A 72 -3.22 -0.88 13.11
N GLN A 73 -4.43 -0.77 12.54
CA GLN A 73 -4.89 -1.69 11.49
C GLN A 73 -4.00 -1.67 10.24
N LEU A 74 -3.50 -0.50 9.84
CA LEU A 74 -2.57 -0.38 8.72
C LEU A 74 -1.19 -0.95 9.04
N GLU A 75 -0.71 -0.81 10.27
CA GLU A 75 0.58 -1.37 10.71
C GLU A 75 0.55 -2.90 10.67
N GLU A 76 -0.51 -3.51 11.18
CA GLU A 76 -0.74 -4.96 11.11
C GLU A 76 -0.83 -5.45 9.66
N SER A 77 -1.63 -4.77 8.82
CA SER A 77 -1.78 -5.11 7.40
C SER A 77 -0.48 -4.93 6.61
N ALA A 78 0.34 -3.94 6.97
CA ALA A 78 1.65 -3.73 6.37
C ALA A 78 2.62 -4.85 6.74
N GLU A 79 2.61 -5.32 7.98
CA GLU A 79 3.44 -6.46 8.38
C GLU A 79 2.98 -7.75 7.69
N GLU A 80 1.67 -7.94 7.54
CA GLU A 80 1.11 -9.07 6.79
C GLU A 80 1.59 -9.05 5.32
N LYS A 81 1.61 -7.86 4.68
CA LYS A 81 2.15 -7.69 3.33
C LYS A 81 3.65 -8.01 3.27
N ARG A 82 4.45 -7.54 4.23
CA ARG A 82 5.88 -7.83 4.31
C ARG A 82 6.14 -9.32 4.51
N ALA A 83 5.39 -9.98 5.38
CA ALA A 83 5.47 -11.43 5.61
C ALA A 83 5.17 -12.20 4.32
N ARG A 84 4.13 -11.82 3.56
CA ARG A 84 3.85 -12.42 2.25
C ARG A 84 4.97 -12.19 1.23
N GLN A 85 5.53 -10.98 1.18
CA GLN A 85 6.66 -10.68 0.29
C GLN A 85 7.88 -11.54 0.62
N ARG A 86 8.20 -11.74 1.90
CA ARG A 86 9.29 -12.63 2.34
C ARG A 86 9.06 -14.09 1.97
N ARG A 87 7.80 -14.53 1.90
CA ARG A 87 7.40 -15.90 1.50
C ARG A 87 7.20 -16.06 -0.01
N LYS A 88 7.42 -15.01 -0.81
CA LYS A 88 7.26 -15.07 -2.26
C LYS A 88 8.22 -16.13 -2.84
N PRO A 89 7.70 -17.19 -3.50
CA PRO A 89 8.57 -18.18 -4.13
C PRO A 89 9.46 -17.54 -5.18
N ARG A 90 10.68 -18.04 -5.31
CA ARG A 90 11.55 -17.69 -6.44
C ARG A 90 10.99 -18.38 -7.69
N LEU A 91 10.76 -17.61 -8.75
CA LEU A 91 10.44 -18.17 -10.05
C LEU A 91 11.69 -18.88 -10.58
N SER A 92 11.56 -20.16 -10.89
CA SER A 92 12.60 -20.97 -11.53
C SER A 92 12.01 -21.57 -12.80
N TYR A 93 12.80 -21.60 -13.86
CA TYR A 93 12.42 -22.18 -15.15
C TYR A 93 13.41 -23.32 -15.47
N PRO A 94 13.14 -24.56 -15.03
CA PRO A 94 14.08 -25.67 -15.20
C PRO A 94 14.30 -25.99 -16.69
N HIS A 95 15.55 -26.04 -17.14
CA HIS A 95 15.91 -26.30 -18.54
C HIS A 95 15.60 -27.74 -19.01
N GLU A 96 15.49 -28.67 -18.06
CA GLU A 96 15.10 -30.06 -18.28
C GLU A 96 13.64 -30.23 -18.70
N LEU A 97 12.76 -29.29 -18.30
CA LEU A 97 11.36 -29.35 -18.70
C LEU A 97 11.21 -28.93 -20.18
N PRO A 98 10.59 -29.76 -21.03
CA PRO A 98 10.42 -29.45 -22.46
C PRO A 98 9.75 -28.09 -22.70
N ILE A 99 8.74 -27.72 -21.90
CA ILE A 99 8.04 -26.45 -22.06
C ILE A 99 8.93 -25.22 -21.90
N THR A 100 9.97 -25.29 -21.05
CA THR A 100 10.88 -24.17 -20.80
C THR A 100 11.63 -23.77 -22.07
N ARG A 101 11.93 -24.73 -22.95
CA ARG A 101 12.61 -24.49 -24.23
C ARG A 101 11.77 -23.63 -25.18
N HIS A 102 10.43 -23.73 -25.08
CA HIS A 102 9.47 -22.97 -25.89
C HIS A 102 9.03 -21.66 -25.25
N ARG A 103 9.65 -21.23 -24.13
CA ARG A 103 9.23 -20.04 -23.37
C ARG A 103 9.07 -18.79 -24.23
N GLN A 104 10.02 -18.50 -25.11
CA GLN A 104 9.97 -17.29 -25.94
C GLN A 104 8.84 -17.34 -26.96
N GLU A 105 8.63 -18.50 -27.58
CA GLU A 105 7.55 -18.76 -28.53
C GLU A 105 6.18 -18.61 -27.86
N ILE A 106 5.99 -19.20 -26.68
CA ILE A 106 4.76 -19.09 -25.89
C ILE A 106 4.46 -17.63 -25.52
N VAL A 107 5.47 -16.89 -25.02
CA VAL A 107 5.32 -15.47 -24.67
C VAL A 107 4.93 -14.63 -25.88
N ARG A 108 5.53 -14.92 -27.05
CA ARG A 108 5.18 -14.24 -28.30
C ARG A 108 3.74 -14.56 -28.71
N ALA A 109 3.34 -15.82 -28.70
CA ALA A 109 1.99 -16.25 -29.05
C ALA A 109 0.93 -15.59 -28.17
N ILE A 110 1.15 -15.48 -26.85
CA ILE A 110 0.23 -14.82 -25.90
C ILE A 110 0.10 -13.32 -26.19
N LYS A 111 1.19 -12.65 -26.58
CA LYS A 111 1.15 -11.22 -26.91
C LYS A 111 0.39 -10.94 -28.20
N GLU A 112 0.53 -11.82 -29.19
CA GLU A 112 -0.03 -11.64 -30.53
C GLU A 112 -1.47 -12.16 -30.65
N ASN A 113 -1.88 -13.10 -29.79
CA ASN A 113 -3.16 -13.81 -29.90
C ASN A 113 -3.95 -13.77 -28.59
N ARG A 114 -5.27 -13.52 -28.68
CA ARG A 114 -6.17 -13.55 -27.52
C ARG A 114 -6.35 -14.95 -26.92
N VAL A 115 -6.22 -15.99 -27.73
CA VAL A 115 -6.36 -17.39 -27.32
C VAL A 115 -5.18 -18.17 -27.89
N VAL A 116 -4.51 -18.95 -27.03
CA VAL A 116 -3.37 -19.80 -27.39
C VAL A 116 -3.63 -21.21 -26.85
N ILE A 117 -3.42 -22.22 -27.68
CA ILE A 117 -3.52 -23.64 -27.28
C ILE A 117 -2.10 -24.18 -27.19
N VAL A 118 -1.70 -24.67 -26.01
CA VAL A 118 -0.38 -25.29 -25.78
C VAL A 118 -0.57 -26.78 -25.57
N CYS A 119 -0.15 -27.58 -26.54
CA CYS A 119 -0.23 -29.04 -26.49
C CYS A 119 1.10 -29.64 -26.00
N GLY A 120 1.06 -30.79 -25.34
CA GLY A 120 2.25 -31.55 -24.97
C GLY A 120 1.93 -32.77 -24.11
N GLU A 121 2.88 -33.69 -24.00
CA GLU A 121 2.73 -34.92 -23.21
C GLU A 121 2.65 -34.66 -21.70
N THR A 122 2.17 -35.65 -20.94
CA THR A 122 2.20 -35.64 -19.47
C THR A 122 3.64 -35.49 -18.98
N GLY A 123 3.87 -34.68 -17.95
CA GLY A 123 5.21 -34.45 -17.40
C GLY A 123 6.04 -33.39 -18.15
N CYS A 124 5.56 -32.83 -19.27
CA CYS A 124 6.34 -31.82 -20.01
C CYS A 124 6.38 -30.42 -19.34
N GLY A 125 5.72 -30.26 -18.18
CA GLY A 125 5.74 -29.04 -17.37
C GLY A 125 4.61 -28.03 -17.60
N LYS A 126 3.65 -28.30 -18.50
CA LYS A 126 2.53 -27.38 -18.87
C LYS A 126 1.81 -26.77 -17.66
N SER A 127 1.19 -27.61 -16.83
CA SER A 127 0.36 -27.14 -15.71
C SER A 127 1.13 -26.47 -14.58
N THR A 128 2.47 -26.55 -14.58
CA THR A 128 3.32 -26.01 -13.52
C THR A 128 4.06 -24.74 -13.95
N GLN A 129 4.35 -24.58 -15.25
CA GLN A 129 5.22 -23.51 -15.76
C GLN A 129 4.49 -22.40 -16.54
N LEU A 130 3.24 -22.65 -16.96
CA LEU A 130 2.34 -21.64 -17.55
C LEU A 130 1.54 -20.95 -16.44
#